data_AF-A0A7S1H2R3-F1
#
_entry.id   AF-A0A7S1H2R3-F1
#
_cell.length_a   1.000
_cell.length_b   1.000
_cell.length_c   1.000
_cell.angle_alpha   90.00
_cell.angle_beta   90.00
_cell.angle_gamma   90.00
#
_symmetry.space_group_name_H-M   'P 1'
#
loop_
_entity.id
_entity.type
_entity.pdbx_description
1 polymer ?
#
loop_
_entity_poly.entity_id
_entity_poly.type
_entity_poly.pdbx_seq_one_letter_code
_entity_poly.pdbx_strand_id
1 'polypeptide(L)'
;GENTRSYNDMQGVQDSEDDDDDDDSRMYEDAQRCDKIVVDGAGLDVINGVFERQGSFEGAGKFVKKGVWNGTEETFSMFRCNVSNNTKHWYISIVPKGVQPGTNTDIDFYSAPVSRHTPDLPPSAGWTKANEGVPPCPVIQIKDDEESDDLQRGRVLSKNT
;
A
#
# COMPACT_ATOMS: atom_id res chain seq x y z
N GLY A 1 -34.91 68.07 0.65
CA GLY A 1 -36.21 67.53 1.10
C GLY A 1 -36.34 66.16 0.50
N GLU A 2 -36.45 65.17 1.38
CA GLU A 2 -36.22 63.74 1.17
C GLU A 2 -37.31 63.03 0.36
N ASN A 3 -36.97 61.77 0.04
CA ASN A 3 -37.82 60.59 0.23
C ASN A 3 -38.52 60.00 -1.01
N THR A 4 -37.80 59.19 -1.77
CA THR A 4 -38.41 58.11 -2.56
C THR A 4 -38.37 56.81 -1.76
N ARG A 5 -39.52 56.42 -1.21
CA ARG A 5 -39.81 55.06 -0.77
C ARG A 5 -40.06 54.18 -1.99
N SER A 6 -39.50 52.97 -2.02
CA SER A 6 -40.22 51.84 -2.62
C SER A 6 -39.91 50.55 -1.86
N TYR A 7 -40.98 49.80 -1.70
CA TYR A 7 -41.23 48.75 -0.74
C TYR A 7 -40.59 47.42 -1.17
N ASN A 8 -40.17 46.64 -0.17
CA ASN A 8 -39.96 45.20 -0.29
C ASN A 8 -41.30 44.50 -0.57
N ASP A 9 -41.30 43.51 -1.47
CA ASP A 9 -42.13 42.31 -1.30
C ASP A 9 -41.40 41.07 -1.83
N MET A 10 -41.58 39.98 -1.10
CA MET A 10 -40.91 38.69 -1.23
C MET A 10 -41.59 37.80 -2.29
N GLN A 11 -40.84 36.87 -2.91
CA GLN A 11 -41.15 35.42 -2.95
C GLN A 11 -40.45 34.68 -4.10
N GLY A 12 -40.04 33.44 -3.79
CA GLY A 12 -39.73 32.36 -4.74
C GLY A 12 -38.27 32.38 -5.19
N VAL A 13 -37.46 31.34 -5.03
CA VAL A 13 -37.73 29.90 -4.90
C VAL A 13 -36.48 29.27 -4.27
N GLN A 14 -36.69 28.32 -3.36
CA GLN A 14 -35.70 27.27 -3.12
C GLN A 14 -35.60 26.46 -4.41
N ASP A 15 -34.40 26.20 -4.91
CA ASP A 15 -34.04 24.89 -5.41
C ASP A 15 -32.52 24.76 -5.31
N SER A 16 -32.13 23.77 -4.53
CA SER A 16 -30.78 23.25 -4.33
C SER A 16 -30.27 22.65 -5.62
N GLU A 17 -29.08 23.04 -6.06
CA GLU A 17 -28.37 22.37 -7.16
C GLU A 17 -27.01 21.91 -6.62
N ASP A 18 -27.06 20.70 -6.05
CA ASP A 18 -26.07 19.62 -6.08
C ASP A 18 -24.57 19.97 -5.95
N ASP A 19 -24.09 19.83 -4.71
CA ASP A 19 -22.70 19.50 -4.40
C ASP A 19 -22.43 18.05 -4.87
N ASP A 20 -22.07 17.89 -6.14
CA ASP A 20 -21.38 16.69 -6.62
C ASP A 20 -19.89 16.81 -6.25
N ASP A 21 -19.59 16.77 -4.95
CA ASP A 21 -18.30 16.33 -4.46
C ASP A 21 -18.23 14.83 -4.74
N ASP A 22 -17.78 14.48 -5.96
CA ASP A 22 -17.38 13.12 -6.31
C ASP A 22 -16.30 12.68 -5.29
N ASP A 23 -16.77 11.97 -4.27
CA ASP A 23 -16.04 11.32 -3.20
C ASP A 23 -15.17 10.18 -3.78
N ASP A 24 -14.14 10.56 -4.53
CA ASP A 24 -13.11 9.68 -5.09
C ASP A 24 -12.13 9.18 -3.98
N SER A 25 -12.45 9.43 -2.70
CA SER A 25 -11.62 9.05 -1.55
C SER A 25 -11.54 7.53 -1.35
N ARG A 26 -12.56 6.78 -1.81
CA ARG A 26 -12.65 5.32 -1.62
C ARG A 26 -11.56 4.56 -2.37
N MET A 27 -11.07 5.08 -3.49
CA MET A 27 -9.98 4.45 -4.26
C MET A 27 -8.62 4.57 -3.56
N TYR A 28 -8.42 5.60 -2.73
CA TYR A 28 -7.17 5.80 -1.98
C TYR A 28 -7.15 5.10 -0.62
N GLU A 29 -8.32 4.76 -0.05
CA GLU A 29 -8.41 3.97 1.18
C GLU A 29 -8.13 2.49 0.96
N ASP A 30 -8.48 1.94 -0.21
CA ASP A 30 -8.36 0.51 -0.48
C ASP A 30 -6.89 0.05 -0.58
N ALA A 31 -6.01 0.89 -1.14
CA ALA A 31 -4.57 0.63 -1.15
C ALA A 31 -3.94 0.57 0.26
N GLN A 32 -4.62 1.07 1.30
CA GLN A 32 -4.17 1.00 2.68
C GLN A 32 -4.51 -0.34 3.36
N ARG A 33 -5.35 -1.19 2.75
CA ARG A 33 -5.83 -2.45 3.32
C ARG A 33 -5.02 -3.69 2.94
N CYS A 34 -4.12 -3.61 1.97
CA CYS A 34 -3.29 -4.76 1.62
C CYS A 34 -2.32 -5.08 2.77
N ASP A 35 -2.61 -6.14 3.51
CA ASP A 35 -1.79 -6.61 4.64
C ASP A 35 -0.72 -7.63 4.23
N LYS A 36 -0.86 -8.27 3.05
CA LYS A 36 0.02 -9.34 2.61
C LYS A 36 0.40 -9.23 1.14
N ILE A 37 1.66 -9.49 0.86
CA ILE A 37 2.18 -9.53 -0.50
C ILE A 37 2.90 -10.85 -0.73
N VAL A 38 2.53 -11.54 -1.80
CA VAL A 38 3.17 -12.79 -2.22
C VAL A 38 4.22 -12.49 -3.28
N VAL A 39 5.43 -12.95 -3.02
CA VAL A 39 6.57 -12.89 -3.92
C VAL A 39 6.82 -14.30 -4.44
N ASP A 40 6.85 -14.45 -5.76
CA ASP A 40 7.12 -15.73 -6.40
C ASP A 40 8.05 -15.58 -7.60
N GLY A 41 8.66 -16.67 -8.04
CA GLY A 41 9.51 -16.70 -9.23
C GLY A 41 10.78 -15.85 -9.14
N ALA A 42 11.24 -15.50 -7.94
CA ALA A 42 12.60 -14.95 -7.75
C ALA A 42 13.63 -16.07 -7.93
N GLY A 43 14.78 -15.77 -8.53
CA GLY A 43 15.89 -16.73 -8.69
C GLY A 43 16.59 -17.12 -7.39
N LEU A 44 16.25 -16.46 -6.28
CA LEU A 44 16.65 -16.85 -4.94
C LEU A 44 15.43 -17.33 -4.16
N ASP A 45 15.38 -18.62 -3.84
CA ASP A 45 14.25 -19.23 -3.14
C ASP A 45 13.92 -18.55 -1.80
N VAL A 46 14.94 -18.04 -1.10
CA VAL A 46 14.75 -17.33 0.17
C VAL A 46 13.92 -16.05 0.03
N ILE A 47 13.89 -15.45 -1.16
CA ILE A 47 13.11 -14.23 -1.44
C ILE A 47 11.64 -14.55 -1.68
N ASN A 48 11.33 -15.73 -2.22
CA ASN A 48 9.96 -16.16 -2.43
C ASN A 48 9.21 -16.35 -1.11
N GLY A 49 7.89 -16.15 -1.13
CA GLY A 49 6.98 -16.33 0.00
C GLY A 49 6.12 -15.09 0.31
N VAL A 50 5.56 -15.05 1.51
CA VAL A 50 4.62 -14.00 1.93
C VAL A 50 5.34 -12.95 2.78
N PHE A 51 5.21 -11.69 2.38
CA PHE A 51 5.62 -10.52 3.14
C PHE A 51 4.39 -9.91 3.81
N GLU A 52 4.47 -9.70 5.11
CA GLU A 52 3.41 -9.13 5.94
C GLU A 52 3.65 -7.65 6.18
N ARG A 53 2.59 -6.85 6.18
CA ARG A 53 2.69 -5.41 6.41
C ARG A 53 3.21 -5.12 7.82
N GLN A 54 4.24 -4.29 7.89
CA GLN A 54 4.84 -3.78 9.12
C GLN A 54 4.86 -2.24 9.07
N GLY A 55 3.66 -1.66 9.01
CA GLY A 55 3.46 -0.22 8.97
C GLY A 55 3.77 0.40 7.61
N SER A 56 4.26 1.63 7.63
CA SER A 56 4.54 2.43 6.43
C SER A 56 5.93 3.06 6.49
N PHE A 57 6.55 3.23 5.33
CA PHE A 57 7.82 3.95 5.16
C PHE A 57 7.71 4.90 3.97
N GLU A 58 8.14 6.15 4.15
CA GLU A 58 8.01 7.23 3.16
C GLU A 58 6.61 7.33 2.50
N GLY A 59 5.54 7.10 3.26
CA GLY A 59 4.16 7.18 2.78
C GLY A 59 3.68 6.00 1.94
N ALA A 60 4.42 4.89 1.88
CA ALA A 60 3.97 3.63 1.27
C ALA A 60 4.00 2.49 2.28
N GLY A 61 3.33 1.37 1.97
CA GLY A 61 3.38 0.17 2.80
C GLY A 61 4.82 -0.37 2.94
N LYS A 62 5.20 -0.75 4.15
CA LYS A 62 6.42 -1.51 4.41
C LYS A 62 6.02 -2.95 4.70
N PHE A 63 6.62 -3.91 4.02
CA PHE A 63 6.31 -5.33 4.20
C PHE A 63 7.56 -6.10 4.59
N VAL A 64 7.42 -7.13 5.42
CA VAL A 64 8.55 -7.90 5.94
C VAL A 64 8.31 -9.39 5.89
N LYS A 65 9.40 -10.14 5.73
CA LYS A 65 9.43 -11.60 5.79
C LYS A 65 10.69 -12.03 6.53
N LYS A 66 10.56 -12.99 7.44
CA LYS A 66 11.72 -13.64 8.07
C LYS A 66 12.26 -14.75 7.16
N GLY A 67 13.56 -14.96 7.18
CA GLY A 67 14.18 -16.09 6.49
C GLY A 67 15.65 -16.22 6.84
N VAL A 68 16.31 -17.24 6.29
CA VAL A 68 17.73 -17.50 6.55
C VAL A 68 18.55 -17.08 5.33
N TRP A 69 19.45 -16.11 5.52
CA TRP A 69 20.42 -15.67 4.51
C TRP A 69 21.83 -15.94 5.01
N ASN A 70 22.66 -16.61 4.20
CA ASN A 70 24.04 -16.97 4.57
C ASN A 70 24.18 -17.61 5.96
N GLY A 71 23.23 -18.47 6.34
CA GLY A 71 23.22 -19.17 7.62
C GLY A 71 22.76 -18.35 8.83
N THR A 72 22.33 -17.09 8.64
CA THR A 72 21.83 -16.22 9.70
C THR A 72 20.35 -15.91 9.50
N GLU A 73 19.59 -15.82 10.59
CA GLU A 73 18.20 -15.35 10.54
C GLU A 73 18.16 -13.85 10.26
N GLU A 74 17.56 -13.50 9.13
CA GLU A 74 17.44 -12.13 8.65
C GLU A 74 15.98 -11.73 8.42
N THR A 75 15.76 -10.41 8.36
CA THR A 75 14.46 -9.83 7.98
C THR A 75 14.58 -9.21 6.60
N PHE A 76 13.93 -9.83 5.64
CA PHE A 76 13.73 -9.28 4.31
C PHE A 76 12.63 -8.23 4.40
N SER A 77 12.88 -7.07 3.83
CA SER A 77 11.97 -5.92 3.82
C SER A 77 11.68 -5.53 2.38
N MET A 78 10.43 -5.19 2.11
CA MET A 78 9.98 -4.58 0.89
C MET A 78 9.42 -3.20 1.19
N PHE A 79 10.01 -2.17 0.58
CA PHE A 79 9.71 -0.78 0.89
C PHE A 79 9.97 0.12 -0.32
N ARG A 80 9.37 1.31 -0.30
CA ARG A 80 9.61 2.38 -1.26
C ARG A 80 10.59 3.38 -0.66
N CYS A 81 11.60 3.82 -1.42
CA CYS A 81 12.45 4.94 -1.04
C CYS A 81 12.66 5.94 -2.19
N ASN A 82 12.98 7.19 -1.83
CA ASN A 82 13.47 8.20 -2.76
C ASN A 82 14.94 7.93 -3.12
N VAL A 83 15.25 7.91 -4.41
CA VAL A 83 16.64 7.88 -4.90
C VAL A 83 17.11 9.30 -5.26
N SER A 84 18.41 9.47 -5.49
CA SER A 84 19.10 10.78 -5.60
C SER A 84 18.51 11.77 -6.63
N ASN A 85 17.73 11.28 -7.60
CA ASN A 85 17.12 12.08 -8.66
C ASN A 85 15.64 12.42 -8.38
N ASN A 86 15.19 12.33 -7.12
CA ASN A 86 13.81 12.53 -6.71
C ASN A 86 12.80 11.56 -7.38
N THR A 87 13.31 10.45 -7.91
CA THR A 87 12.49 9.33 -8.36
C THR A 87 12.28 8.38 -7.19
N LYS A 88 11.13 7.71 -7.15
CA LYS A 88 10.82 6.72 -6.12
C LYS A 88 10.98 5.32 -6.71
N HIS A 89 11.54 4.42 -5.92
CA HIS A 89 11.72 3.02 -6.28
C HIS A 89 11.30 2.09 -5.15
N TRP A 90 10.79 0.93 -5.53
CA TRP A 90 10.58 -0.20 -4.64
C TRP A 90 11.83 -1.06 -4.57
N TYR A 91 12.09 -1.62 -3.40
CA TYR A 91 13.22 -2.50 -3.13
C TYR A 91 12.75 -3.73 -2.36
N ILE A 92 13.42 -4.87 -2.60
CA ILE A 92 13.44 -6.04 -1.71
C ILE A 92 14.86 -6.18 -1.20
N SER A 93 15.05 -5.97 0.11
CA SER A 93 16.37 -5.87 0.72
C SER A 93 16.40 -6.48 2.12
N ILE A 94 17.58 -6.88 2.61
CA ILE A 94 17.80 -7.01 4.04
C ILE A 94 18.23 -5.65 4.57
N VAL A 95 17.51 -5.14 5.57
CA VAL A 95 17.84 -3.88 6.24
C VAL A 95 18.49 -4.24 7.58
N PRO A 96 19.77 -3.86 7.82
CA PRO A 96 20.45 -4.16 9.07
C PRO A 96 19.69 -3.64 10.29
N LYS A 97 19.77 -4.38 11.40
CA LYS A 97 19.08 -4.01 12.65
C LYS A 97 19.52 -2.63 13.14
N GLY A 98 18.54 -1.77 13.42
CA GLY A 98 18.78 -0.41 13.92
C GLY A 98 19.15 0.61 12.84
N VAL A 99 19.16 0.23 11.57
CA VAL A 99 19.38 1.13 10.44
C VAL A 99 18.05 1.42 9.73
N GLN A 100 17.93 2.62 9.16
CA GLN A 100 16.76 2.96 8.35
C GLN A 100 16.85 2.30 6.96
N PRO A 101 15.73 1.89 6.36
CA PRO A 101 15.73 1.41 4.98
C PRO A 101 16.17 2.49 3.98
N GLY A 102 16.71 2.06 2.84
CA GLY A 102 17.15 2.93 1.74
C GLY A 102 18.58 3.44 1.89
N THR A 103 19.40 2.82 2.74
CA THR A 103 20.80 3.21 2.92
C THR A 103 21.74 2.36 2.08
N ASN A 104 22.98 2.80 1.94
CA ASN A 104 24.04 2.00 1.31
C ASN A 104 24.48 0.78 2.14
N THR A 105 23.91 0.58 3.33
CA THR A 105 24.16 -0.60 4.17
C THR A 105 23.15 -1.72 3.93
N ASP A 106 22.09 -1.41 3.19
CA ASP A 106 21.07 -2.37 2.82
C ASP A 106 21.66 -3.40 1.84
N ILE A 107 21.21 -4.65 1.96
CA ILE A 107 21.55 -5.71 1.02
C ILE A 107 20.40 -5.85 0.04
N ASP A 108 20.54 -5.21 -1.13
CA ASP A 108 19.49 -5.15 -2.15
C ASP A 108 19.48 -6.38 -3.08
N PHE A 109 18.32 -7.03 -3.19
CA PHE A 109 18.11 -8.17 -4.10
C PHE A 109 17.44 -7.76 -5.40
N TYR A 110 16.34 -7.03 -5.31
CA TYR A 110 15.58 -6.58 -6.49
C TYR A 110 15.07 -5.17 -6.27
N SER A 111 14.88 -4.44 -7.38
CA SER A 111 14.23 -3.14 -7.36
C SER A 111 13.28 -2.96 -8.54
N ALA A 112 12.29 -2.10 -8.38
CA ALA A 112 11.34 -1.76 -9.43
C ALA A 112 10.97 -0.28 -9.37
N PRO A 113 10.66 0.36 -10.52
CA PRO A 113 10.10 1.71 -10.49
C PRO A 113 8.72 1.69 -9.84
N VAL A 114 8.32 2.83 -9.27
CA VAL A 114 6.97 2.98 -8.74
C VAL A 114 5.92 2.92 -9.87
N SER A 115 4.81 2.22 -9.62
CA SER A 115 3.64 2.19 -10.51
C SER A 115 2.97 3.56 -10.55
N ARG A 116 2.55 4.00 -11.74
CA ARG A 116 1.79 5.26 -11.90
C ARG A 116 0.37 5.16 -11.32
N HIS A 117 -0.21 3.96 -11.30
CA HIS A 117 -1.58 3.74 -10.85
C HIS A 117 -1.67 3.41 -9.36
N THR A 118 -0.64 2.73 -8.83
CA THR A 118 -0.63 2.22 -7.45
C THR A 118 0.70 2.58 -6.78
N PRO A 119 0.98 3.86 -6.53
CA PRO A 119 2.30 4.30 -6.09
C PRO A 119 2.68 3.82 -4.68
N ASP A 120 1.68 3.48 -3.86
CA ASP A 120 1.84 3.07 -2.46
C ASP A 120 1.90 1.56 -2.26
N LEU A 121 1.75 0.80 -3.36
CA LEU A 121 1.92 -0.65 -3.42
C LEU A 121 3.08 -1.02 -4.38
N PRO A 122 3.80 -2.12 -4.14
CA PRO A 122 4.82 -2.57 -5.06
C PRO A 122 4.19 -3.01 -6.39
N PRO A 123 4.87 -2.78 -7.52
CA PRO A 123 4.38 -3.20 -8.81
C PRO A 123 4.38 -4.73 -8.93
N SER A 124 3.38 -5.29 -9.62
CA SER A 124 3.27 -6.74 -9.87
C SER A 124 4.39 -7.30 -10.76
N ALA A 125 4.99 -6.44 -11.61
CA ALA A 125 6.03 -6.80 -12.57
C ALA A 125 7.02 -5.64 -12.78
N GLY A 126 8.03 -5.85 -13.63
CA GLY A 126 9.05 -4.82 -13.96
C GLY A 126 10.20 -4.75 -12.95
N TRP A 127 10.34 -5.78 -12.11
CA TRP A 127 11.46 -5.93 -11.20
C TRP A 127 12.76 -6.18 -11.97
N THR A 128 13.83 -5.58 -11.47
CA THR A 128 15.19 -5.71 -11.99
C THR A 128 16.09 -6.24 -10.87
N LYS A 129 17.06 -7.07 -11.26
CA LYS A 129 18.10 -7.57 -10.36
C LYS A 129 18.92 -6.40 -9.79
N ALA A 130 19.08 -6.36 -8.47
CA ALA A 130 20.06 -5.50 -7.80
C ALA A 130 21.37 -6.28 -7.56
N ASN A 131 22.15 -5.87 -6.57
CA ASN A 131 23.49 -6.42 -6.32
C ASN A 131 23.45 -7.93 -6.02
N GLU A 132 22.68 -8.33 -5.01
CA GLU A 132 22.60 -9.72 -4.55
C GLU A 132 21.50 -10.54 -5.24
N GLY A 133 20.67 -9.92 -6.10
CA GLY A 133 19.63 -10.64 -6.82
C GLY A 133 20.18 -11.67 -7.80
N VAL A 134 19.37 -12.67 -8.13
CA VAL A 134 19.66 -13.69 -9.15
C VAL A 134 18.44 -13.82 -10.07
N PRO A 135 18.59 -13.88 -11.41
CA PRO A 135 17.46 -14.13 -12.30
C PRO A 135 16.83 -15.50 -12.03
N PRO A 136 15.51 -15.69 -12.23
CA PRO A 136 14.53 -14.70 -12.69
C PRO A 136 14.19 -13.60 -11.67
N CYS A 137 13.67 -12.48 -12.18
CA CYS A 137 13.14 -11.42 -11.32
C CYS A 137 11.76 -11.82 -10.79
N PRO A 138 11.41 -11.39 -9.56
CA PRO A 138 10.17 -11.79 -8.92
C PRO A 138 8.93 -11.27 -9.65
N VAL A 139 7.84 -12.01 -9.47
CA VAL A 139 6.47 -11.57 -9.71
C VAL A 139 5.82 -11.31 -8.36
N ILE A 140 5.07 -10.22 -8.27
CA ILE A 140 4.43 -9.78 -7.04
C ILE A 140 2.91 -9.91 -7.19
N GLN A 141 2.27 -10.49 -6.18
CA GLN A 141 0.81 -10.59 -6.07
C GLN A 141 0.37 -9.92 -4.77
N ILE A 142 -0.51 -8.93 -4.91
CA ILE A 142 -1.14 -8.21 -3.81
C ILE A 142 -2.33 -9.06 -3.36
N LYS A 143 -2.45 -9.35 -2.07
CA LYS A 143 -3.57 -10.09 -1.51
C LYS A 143 -4.30 -9.20 -0.51
N ASP A 144 -5.54 -8.89 -0.83
CA ASP A 144 -6.48 -8.28 0.10
C ASP A 144 -7.07 -9.40 0.97
N ASP A 145 -7.18 -9.17 2.28
CA ASP A 145 -7.85 -10.11 3.20
C ASP A 145 -9.38 -9.95 3.01
N GLU A 146 -9.89 -10.32 1.84
CA GLU A 146 -11.34 -10.47 1.53
C GLU A 146 -11.90 -11.76 2.17
N GLU A 147 -11.68 -11.95 3.48
CA GLU A 147 -12.29 -13.05 4.24
C GLU A 147 -12.48 -12.66 5.71
N SER A 148 -13.22 -11.57 5.95
CA SER A 148 -13.80 -11.26 7.27
C SER A 148 -15.34 -11.14 7.23
N ASP A 149 -15.99 -11.81 6.29
CA ASP A 149 -17.44 -11.97 6.25
C ASP A 149 -17.81 -13.42 6.59
N ASP A 150 -17.93 -13.81 7.89
CA ASP A 150 -18.82 -14.93 8.30
C ASP A 150 -18.96 -15.28 9.81
N LEU A 151 -18.55 -14.46 10.79
CA LEU A 151 -18.68 -14.84 12.22
C LEU A 151 -19.43 -13.87 13.15
N GLN A 152 -20.42 -13.10 12.66
CA GLN A 152 -21.30 -12.31 13.54
C GLN A 152 -22.82 -12.43 13.30
N ARG A 153 -23.31 -13.45 12.57
CA ARG A 153 -24.77 -13.72 12.46
C ARG A 153 -25.22 -15.09 13.02
N GLY A 154 -24.40 -15.70 13.89
CA GLY A 154 -24.63 -17.02 14.48
C GLY A 154 -24.91 -17.06 15.99
N ARG A 155 -25.47 -16.01 16.60
CA ARG A 155 -25.92 -15.98 18.02
C ARG A 155 -26.91 -14.81 18.10
N VAL A 156 -28.22 -14.94 18.24
CA VAL A 156 -28.98 -15.66 19.26
C VAL A 156 -30.40 -15.84 18.70
N LEU A 157 -30.90 -17.07 18.67
CA LEU A 157 -32.26 -17.42 19.06
C LEU A 157 -32.27 -18.94 19.26
N SER A 158 -31.82 -19.33 20.45
CA SER A 158 -31.95 -20.67 20.98
C SER A 158 -33.42 -21.08 20.93
N LYS A 159 -33.72 -22.10 20.12
CA LYS A 159 -34.92 -22.89 20.31
C LYS A 159 -34.75 -23.71 21.58
N ASN A 160 -35.43 -23.31 22.65
CA ASN A 160 -35.64 -24.17 23.81
C ASN A 160 -37.15 -24.25 24.10
N THR A 161 -37.70 -25.41 23.72
CA THR A 161 -38.91 -26.09 24.22
C THR A 161 -40.27 -25.46 23.95
#